data_AF-A0A528V8B1-F1
#
_entry.id   AF-A0A528V8B1-F1
#
_cell.length_a   1.000
_cell.length_b   1.000
_cell.length_c   1.000
_cell.angle_alpha   90.00
_cell.angle_beta   90.00
_cell.angle_gamma   90.00
#
_symmetry.space_group_name_H-M   'P 1'
#
loop_
_entity.id
_entity.type
_entity.pdbx_description
1 polymer ?
#
loop_
_entity_poly.entity_id
_entity_poly.type
_entity_poly.pdbx_seq_one_letter_code
_entity_poly.pdbx_strand_id
1 'polypeptide(L)' 'MLHEPTIAASAFEQRVAQERSFRSHDGTEIFYRYWPAVGQPARGAVVLFHRGHEHGGRMAHLVDELDMPGHAFYAW' A
#
# COMPACT_ATOMS: atom_id res chain seq x y z
N MET A 1 -29.78 -13.64 12.86
CA MET A 1 -28.64 -12.73 12.62
C MET A 1 -27.40 -13.43 13.14
N LEU A 2 -26.76 -14.21 12.27
CA LEU A 2 -25.53 -14.92 12.61
C LEU A 2 -24.38 -14.04 12.15
N HIS A 3 -23.60 -13.56 13.10
CA HIS A 3 -22.33 -12.92 12.85
C HIS A 3 -21.37 -14.05 12.46
N GLU A 4 -21.01 -14.15 11.19
CA GLU A 4 -19.98 -15.08 10.73
C GLU A 4 -18.61 -14.46 11.00
N PRO A 5 -17.76 -15.08 11.83
CA PRO A 5 -16.36 -14.70 11.92
C PRO A 5 -15.54 -15.76 11.20
N THR A 6 -15.03 -15.48 10.00
CA THR A 6 -13.81 -16.12 9.49
C THR A 6 -13.24 -15.24 8.39
N ILE A 7 -12.47 -14.21 8.77
CA ILE A 7 -11.44 -13.72 7.85
C ILE A 7 -10.36 -14.80 7.91
N ALA A 8 -10.40 -15.72 6.95
CA ALA A 8 -9.26 -16.57 6.68
C ALA A 8 -8.11 -15.62 6.33
N ALA A 9 -7.08 -15.58 7.17
CA ALA A 9 -5.84 -14.89 6.85
C ALA A 9 -5.32 -15.51 5.56
N SER A 10 -5.49 -14.78 4.45
CA SER A 10 -4.90 -15.17 3.19
C SER A 10 -3.39 -15.22 3.38
N ALA A 11 -2.77 -16.35 3.03
CA ALA A 11 -1.32 -16.50 2.99
C ALA A 11 -0.75 -15.78 1.75
N PHE A 12 -1.10 -14.51 1.55
CA PHE A 12 -0.35 -13.68 0.61
C PHE A 12 1.02 -13.42 1.23
N GLU A 13 2.08 -13.79 0.51
CA GLU A 13 3.42 -13.35 0.86
C GLU A 13 3.41 -11.83 1.01
N GLN A 14 4.04 -11.32 2.06
CA GLN A 14 4.10 -9.88 2.32
C GLN A 14 4.64 -9.18 1.08
N ARG A 15 3.84 -8.30 0.49
CA ARG A 15 4.27 -7.59 -0.72
C ARG A 15 5.49 -6.75 -0.36
N VAL A 16 6.57 -6.92 -1.11
CA VAL A 16 7.80 -6.15 -0.88
C VAL A 16 7.66 -4.75 -1.48
N ALA A 17 7.93 -3.75 -0.65
CA ALA A 17 7.91 -2.36 -1.06
C ALA A 17 9.07 -2.06 -2.01
N GLN A 18 8.80 -1.29 -3.05
CA GLN A 18 9.81 -0.60 -3.84
C GLN A 18 9.95 0.81 -3.29
N GLU A 19 11.15 1.17 -2.84
CA GLU A 19 11.47 2.51 -2.39
C GLU A 19 11.84 3.38 -3.59
N ARG A 20 11.22 4.56 -3.68
CA ARG A 20 11.34 5.47 -4.82
C ARG A 20 11.28 6.91 -4.35
N SER A 21 11.70 7.82 -5.20
CA SER A 21 11.55 9.27 -4.98
C SER A 21 11.06 9.97 -6.24
N PHE A 22 10.44 11.13 -6.09
CA PHE A 22 10.18 12.04 -7.19
C PHE A 22 10.47 13.48 -6.76
N ARG A 23 10.78 14.34 -7.74
CA ARG A 23 10.94 15.77 -7.49
C ARG A 23 9.60 16.48 -7.62
N SER A 24 9.16 17.11 -6.54
CA SER A 24 7.96 17.92 -6.47
C SER A 24 8.11 19.24 -7.26
N HIS A 25 6.99 19.94 -7.44
CA HIS A 25 6.92 21.20 -8.19
C HIS A 25 7.82 22.32 -7.64
N ASP A 26 8.13 22.28 -6.34
CA ASP A 26 8.99 23.21 -5.62
C ASP A 26 10.47 22.78 -5.63
N GLY A 27 10.80 21.68 -6.31
CA GLY A 27 12.14 21.11 -6.35
C GLY A 27 12.45 20.17 -5.18
N THR A 28 11.56 20.02 -4.20
CA THR A 28 11.75 19.12 -3.06
C THR A 28 11.70 17.66 -3.53
N GLU A 29 12.66 16.85 -3.10
CA GLU A 29 12.63 15.39 -3.34
C GLU A 29 11.74 14.71 -2.29
N ILE A 30 10.71 14.01 -2.76
CA ILE A 30 9.76 13.29 -1.91
C ILE A 30 10.00 11.79 -2.06
N PHE A 31 10.38 11.15 -0.97
CA PHE A 31 10.47 9.70 -0.83
C PHE A 31 9.07 9.08 -0.74
N TYR A 32 8.88 7.90 -1.33
CA TYR A 32 7.69 7.08 -1.16
C TYR A 32 7.99 5.58 -1.33
N ARG A 33 7.07 4.77 -0.80
CA ARG A 33 7.00 3.33 -1.00
C ARG A 33 5.91 3.00 -1.99
N TYR A 34 6.20 2.06 -2.88
CA TYR A 34 5.31 1.58 -3.91
C TYR A 34 5.22 0.06 -3.87
N TRP A 35 3.99 -0.46 -3.83
CA TRP A 35 3.74 -1.87 -4.04
C TRP A 35 2.96 -2.03 -5.35
N PRO A 36 3.51 -2.71 -6.36
CA PRO A 36 2.79 -2.96 -7.60
C PRO A 36 1.59 -3.88 -7.37
N ALA A 37 0.54 -3.72 -8.18
CA ALA A 37 -0.55 -4.69 -8.23
C ALA A 37 -0.02 -6.08 -8.59
N VAL A 38 -0.59 -7.11 -7.98
CA VAL A 38 -0.37 -8.51 -8.29
C VAL A 38 -1.28 -8.90 -9.45
N GLY A 39 -0.70 -9.32 -10.56
CA GLY A 39 -1.41 -9.65 -11.80
C GLY A 39 -1.68 -8.43 -12.69
N GLN A 40 -1.95 -8.69 -13.96
CA GLN A 40 -2.27 -7.66 -14.95
C GLN A 40 -3.61 -7.96 -15.66
N PRO A 41 -4.35 -6.92 -16.07
CA PRO A 41 -4.08 -5.50 -15.85
C PRO A 41 -4.36 -5.08 -14.39
N ALA A 42 -3.67 -4.03 -13.92
CA ALA A 42 -3.98 -3.43 -12.63
C ALA A 42 -5.41 -2.86 -12.65
N ARG A 43 -6.16 -3.08 -11.56
CA ARG A 43 -7.55 -2.63 -11.40
C ARG A 43 -7.64 -1.18 -10.91
N GLY A 44 -6.57 -0.67 -10.29
CA GLY A 44 -6.49 0.70 -9.79
C GLY A 44 -5.29 0.92 -8.86
N ALA A 45 -5.33 2.04 -8.14
CA ALA A 45 -4.33 2.41 -7.14
C ALA A 45 -4.99 2.91 -5.86
N VAL A 46 -4.33 2.67 -4.73
CA VAL A 46 -4.66 3.19 -3.40
C VAL A 46 -3.50 4.07 -2.95
N VAL A 47 -3.82 5.29 -2.50
CA VAL A 47 -2.84 6.24 -1.96
C VAL A 47 -3.09 6.39 -0.47
N LEU A 48 -2.09 6.04 0.33
CA LEU A 48 -2.16 6.08 1.80
C LEU A 48 -1.50 7.36 2.30
N PHE A 49 -2.26 8.15 3.05
CA PHE A 49 -1.79 9.38 3.68
C PHE A 49 -1.62 9.15 5.17
N HIS A 50 -0.42 9.37 5.70
CA HIS A 50 -0.19 9.39 7.14
C HIS A 50 -0.42 10.77 7.76
N ARG A 51 -0.53 10.79 9.10
CA ARG A 51 -0.65 12.03 9.88
C ARG A 51 0.73 12.69 10.06
N GLY A 52 0.79 13.87 10.68
CA GLY A 52 2.07 14.48 11.05
C GLY A 52 2.88 13.56 11.98
N HIS A 53 4.22 13.60 11.85
CA HIS A 53 5.18 12.78 12.60
C HIS A 53 5.05 11.25 12.40
N GLU A 54 4.38 10.82 11.33
CA GLU A 54 4.34 9.44 10.87
C GLU A 54 5.20 9.27 9.60
N HIS A 55 5.29 8.04 9.06
CA HIS A 55 5.93 7.77 7.77
C HIS A 55 5.26 6.58 7.05
N GLY A 56 5.36 6.50 5.72
CA GLY A 56 4.72 5.43 4.93
C GLY A 56 5.09 4.00 5.34
N GLY A 57 6.24 3.80 5.98
CA GLY A 57 6.65 2.50 6.54
C GLY A 57 5.73 1.98 7.65
N ARG A 58 5.10 2.88 8.43
CA ARG A 58 4.12 2.47 9.46
C ARG A 58 2.79 2.02 8.89
N MET A 59 2.55 2.24 7.59
CA MET A 59 1.33 1.83 6.89
C MET A 59 1.52 0.55 6.06
N ALA A 60 2.74 -0.02 6.02
CA ALA A 60 3.06 -1.15 5.17
C ALA A 60 2.15 -2.37 5.41
N HIS A 61 1.76 -2.62 6.66
CA HIS A 61 0.86 -3.73 7.02
C HIS A 61 -0.53 -3.63 6.35
N LEU A 62 -1.01 -2.41 6.05
CA LEU A 62 -2.31 -2.20 5.39
C LEU A 62 -2.34 -2.76 3.96
N VAL A 63 -1.18 -2.87 3.31
CA VAL A 63 -1.09 -3.38 1.93
C VAL A 63 -1.55 -4.83 1.83
N ASP A 64 -1.22 -5.64 2.84
CA ASP A 64 -1.61 -7.04 2.91
C ASP A 64 -2.96 -7.20 3.64
N GLU A 65 -3.23 -6.42 4.69
CA GLU A 65 -4.50 -6.50 5.44
C GLU A 65 -5.74 -6.13 4.62
N LEU A 66 -5.62 -5.20 3.67
CA LEU A 66 -6.73 -4.81 2.81
C LEU A 66 -7.08 -5.85 1.73
N ASP A 67 -6.20 -6.82 1.48
CA ASP A 67 -6.38 -7.90 0.48
C ASP A 67 -6.90 -7.40 -0.88
N MET A 68 -6.22 -6.39 -1.42
CA MET A 68 -6.53 -5.79 -2.72
C MET A 68 -5.43 -6.10 -3.74
N PRO A 69 -5.19 -7.37 -4.12
CA PRO A 69 -4.05 -7.76 -4.95
C PRO A 69 -4.05 -7.06 -6.31
N GLY A 70 -5.22 -6.79 -6.89
CA GLY A 70 -5.32 -6.07 -8.17
C GLY A 70 -5.01 -4.56 -8.10
N HIS A 71 -4.67 -4.01 -6.93
CA HIS A 71 -4.38 -2.58 -6.75
C HIS A 71 -2.91 -2.33 -6.42
N ALA A 72 -2.37 -1.30 -7.05
CA ALA A 72 -1.10 -0.70 -6.63
C ALA A 72 -1.32 0.09 -5.33
N PHE A 73 -0.32 0.11 -4.46
CA PHE A 73 -0.32 0.94 -3.26
C PHE A 73 0.85 1.91 -3.28
N TYR A 74 0.58 3.13 -2.82
CA TYR A 74 1.56 4.19 -2.64
C TYR A 74 1.46 4.75 -1.22
N ALA A 75 2.59 4.93 -0.55
CA ALA A 75 2.67 5.59 0.75
C ALA A 75 3.96 6.42 0.80
N TRP A 76 3.86 7.75 0.89
CA TRP A 76 4.98 8.58 1.33
C TRP A 76 5.08 8.54 2.85
#